data_AF-A0A328S3W4-F1
#
_entry.id   AF-A0A328S3W4-F1
#
_cell.length_a   1.000
_cell.length_b   1.000
_cell.length_c   1.000
_cell.angle_alpha   90.00
_cell.angle_beta   90.00
_cell.angle_gamma   90.00
#
_symmetry.space_group_name_H-M   'P 1'
#
loop_
_entity.id
_entity.type
_entity.pdbx_description
1 polymer ?
#
loop_
_entity_poly.entity_id
_entity_poly.type
_entity_poly.pdbx_seq_one_letter_code
_entity_poly.pdbx_strand_id
1 'polypeptide(L)'
;MIKTPYINPFSTDAKEIVSKLGQVENLDKRNDSLMAIVNHTRGQNLSDPHTLPETLKDLALARFEWSLFRKSSEAQEKKYEYLFNQEIYEYDVVSFYLLCQAVAIKYGPNSHETKLVLDCEEDIISQRLELLKSESTDFQSSFLRKALNQMIDTNNIYWTELKEVIELGKLDLNELLLSDGKVIIEYEDFIAEYGHLIYNRDPRTMYEVTAGVELKSKLLLSLIRLYTKQYIETVYEMSKRMVEPNQILLDLADNIKEVQQKAQSLKYASAGSSNYIDDEPVKYEIEAFPPCVRKCMDGIKSGGRNDAIVLFLTPFISYSRLCPGIFSKQEQMMKISDIDPSLEITHNEIIPMIYDAANSCSPPLFKDQPQEKININAKLGFGMHTELKLDHEGETQWYTPMSCEKIKLHMPNLCTPNIDCKKIGNPLTFYNRKRRIMKKDNSTQQVKKDGD
;
A
#
# COMPACT_ATOMS: atom_id res chain seq x y z
N MET A 1 27.54 -15.97 4.38
CA MET A 1 26.53 -16.97 3.98
C MET A 1 25.21 -16.51 4.55
N ILE A 2 24.21 -16.32 3.68
CA ILE A 2 22.92 -15.76 4.05
C ILE A 2 22.23 -16.69 5.05
N LYS A 3 21.85 -16.14 6.21
CA LYS A 3 21.16 -16.87 7.28
C LYS A 3 19.65 -16.80 7.05
N THR A 4 18.92 -17.85 7.40
CA THR A 4 17.46 -17.89 7.21
C THR A 4 16.74 -16.74 7.93
N PRO A 5 17.07 -16.36 9.19
CA PRO A 5 16.45 -15.21 9.88
C PRO A 5 16.61 -13.86 9.18
N TYR A 6 17.64 -13.71 8.34
CA TYR A 6 17.86 -12.49 7.58
C TYR A 6 16.79 -12.26 6.50
N ILE A 7 16.16 -13.33 6.03
CA ILE A 7 15.07 -13.28 5.03
C ILE A 7 13.72 -13.64 5.65
N ASN A 8 13.66 -14.63 6.54
CA ASN A 8 12.45 -15.09 7.18
C ASN A 8 12.46 -14.76 8.69
N PRO A 9 11.82 -13.65 9.13
CA PRO A 9 11.75 -13.28 10.54
C PRO A 9 10.85 -14.20 11.38
N PHE A 10 10.12 -15.14 10.75
CA PHE A 10 9.30 -16.15 11.42
C PHE A 10 9.97 -17.52 11.57
N SER A 11 11.22 -17.63 11.11
CA SER A 11 12.03 -18.83 11.27
C SER A 11 12.20 -19.25 12.73
N THR A 12 12.50 -20.53 12.97
CA THR A 12 12.81 -21.06 14.31
C THR A 12 13.93 -20.27 14.97
N ASP A 13 15.00 -20.02 14.22
CA ASP A 13 16.18 -19.29 14.67
C ASP A 13 15.83 -17.82 14.99
N ALA A 14 14.93 -17.19 14.22
CA ALA A 14 14.44 -15.84 14.52
C ALA A 14 13.69 -15.78 15.85
N LYS A 15 12.85 -16.78 16.16
CA LYS A 15 12.15 -16.87 17.45
C LYS A 15 13.13 -17.00 18.62
N GLU A 16 14.20 -17.78 18.45
CA GLU A 16 15.26 -17.87 19.46
C GLU A 16 15.99 -16.53 19.66
N ILE A 17 16.26 -15.79 18.57
CA ILE A 17 16.88 -14.47 18.63
C ILE A 17 16.01 -13.51 19.44
N VAL A 18 14.71 -13.43 19.14
CA VAL A 18 13.76 -12.57 19.89
C VAL A 18 13.72 -12.95 21.37
N SER A 19 13.73 -14.25 21.69
CA SER A 19 13.76 -14.69 23.09
C SER A 19 15.02 -14.27 23.84
N LYS A 20 16.17 -14.13 23.15
CA LYS A 20 17.46 -13.77 23.75
C LYS A 20 17.67 -12.26 23.82
N LEU A 21 17.28 -11.54 22.77
CA LEU A 21 17.61 -10.12 22.56
C LEU A 21 16.40 -9.18 22.68
N GLY A 22 15.16 -9.69 22.63
CA GLY A 22 13.92 -8.91 22.67
C GLY A 22 13.45 -8.49 24.05
N GLN A 23 14.34 -8.47 25.05
CA GLN A 23 14.02 -7.98 26.39
C GLN A 23 13.80 -6.46 26.35
N VAL A 24 12.68 -6.02 26.92
CA VAL A 24 12.22 -4.63 26.86
C VAL A 24 13.28 -3.65 27.37
N GLU A 25 14.03 -4.02 28.42
CA GLU A 25 15.04 -3.15 29.02
C GLU A 25 16.22 -2.87 28.09
N ASN A 26 16.38 -3.61 27.01
CA ASN A 26 17.51 -3.50 26.09
C ASN A 26 17.15 -2.81 24.77
N LEU A 27 15.87 -2.55 24.51
CA LEU A 27 15.38 -2.04 23.22
C LEU A 27 15.86 -0.60 22.93
N ASP A 28 15.97 0.22 23.97
CA ASP A 28 16.38 1.63 23.90
C ASP A 28 17.76 1.88 24.54
N LYS A 29 18.54 0.81 24.72
CA LYS A 29 19.92 0.91 25.21
C LYS A 29 20.89 0.84 24.06
N ARG A 30 21.97 1.63 24.18
CA ARG A 30 23.10 1.60 23.25
C ARG A 30 23.64 0.17 23.11
N ASN A 31 23.81 -0.25 21.86
CA ASN A 31 24.27 -1.58 21.51
C ASN A 31 25.57 -1.51 20.70
N ASP A 32 26.71 -1.67 21.37
CA ASP A 32 28.03 -1.54 20.74
C ASP A 32 28.28 -2.57 19.63
N SER A 33 27.67 -3.75 19.72
CA SER A 33 27.79 -4.79 18.69
C SER A 33 27.00 -4.43 17.42
N LEU A 34 25.79 -3.89 17.55
CA LEU A 34 25.03 -3.32 16.44
C LEU A 34 25.83 -2.19 15.78
N MET A 35 26.32 -1.24 16.58
CA MET A 35 27.09 -0.10 16.07
C MET A 35 28.37 -0.56 15.36
N ALA A 36 29.05 -1.59 15.87
CA ALA A 36 30.21 -2.16 15.19
C ALA A 36 29.86 -2.67 13.79
N ILE A 37 28.75 -3.40 13.63
CA ILE A 37 28.30 -3.89 12.32
C ILE A 37 27.97 -2.73 11.38
N VAL A 38 27.22 -1.73 11.87
CA VAL A 38 26.84 -0.54 11.09
C VAL A 38 28.08 0.21 10.60
N ASN A 39 29.02 0.50 11.50
CA ASN A 39 30.23 1.26 11.20
C ASN A 39 31.19 0.56 10.24
N HIS A 40 31.19 -0.79 10.23
CA HIS A 40 32.04 -1.58 9.34
C HIS A 40 31.30 -2.06 8.08
N THR A 41 30.04 -1.66 7.88
CA THR A 41 29.30 -2.01 6.66
C THR A 41 29.91 -1.33 5.45
N ARG A 42 30.25 -2.12 4.42
CA ARG A 42 30.83 -1.62 3.18
C ARG A 42 29.88 -0.65 2.48
N GLY A 43 30.37 0.56 2.21
CA GLY A 43 29.61 1.58 1.47
C GLY A 43 28.71 2.44 2.35
N GLN A 44 28.58 2.12 3.63
CA GLN A 44 27.83 2.91 4.58
C GLN A 44 28.38 4.34 4.68
N ASN A 45 27.49 5.33 4.58
CA ASN A 45 27.85 6.72 4.82
C ASN A 45 27.98 6.96 6.34
N LEU A 46 29.16 7.44 6.76
CA LEU A 46 29.50 7.72 8.17
C LEU A 46 29.64 9.23 8.45
N SER A 47 29.26 10.08 7.50
CA SER A 47 29.49 11.54 7.58
C SER A 47 28.61 12.22 8.64
N ASP A 48 27.45 11.64 8.97
CA ASP A 48 26.57 12.11 10.04
C ASP A 48 26.28 10.96 11.04
N PRO A 49 27.14 10.78 12.07
CA PRO A 49 27.00 9.71 13.05
C PRO A 49 25.69 9.78 13.86
N HIS A 50 25.07 10.96 13.98
CA HIS A 50 23.81 11.13 14.70
C HIS A 50 22.61 10.50 13.98
N THR A 51 22.81 10.00 12.76
CA THR A 51 21.78 9.32 11.97
C THR A 51 21.94 7.80 11.90
N LEU A 52 22.99 7.25 12.52
CA LEU A 52 23.23 5.81 12.58
C LEU A 52 22.52 5.23 13.81
N PRO A 53 21.92 4.03 13.71
CA PRO A 53 21.20 3.46 14.83
C PRO A 53 22.15 3.04 15.95
N GLU A 54 21.93 3.56 17.15
CA GLU A 54 22.65 3.14 18.36
C GLU A 54 21.87 2.09 19.15
N THR A 55 20.54 2.08 19.01
CA THR A 55 19.61 1.18 19.70
C THR A 55 18.81 0.32 18.73
N LEU A 56 18.11 -0.69 19.26
CA LEU A 56 17.17 -1.50 18.47
C LEU A 56 15.94 -0.68 18.05
N LYS A 57 15.51 0.28 18.87
CA LYS A 57 14.46 1.25 18.53
C LYS A 57 14.88 2.12 17.33
N ASP A 58 16.13 2.58 17.30
CA ASP A 58 16.64 3.37 16.17
C ASP A 58 16.71 2.52 14.90
N LEU A 59 17.17 1.28 15.00
CA LEU A 59 17.22 0.35 13.86
C LEU A 59 15.83 0.05 13.32
N ALA A 60 14.84 -0.13 14.21
CA ALA A 60 13.43 -0.25 13.84
C ALA A 60 12.94 0.97 13.06
N LEU A 61 13.17 2.18 13.56
CA LEU A 61 12.79 3.40 12.87
C LEU A 61 13.50 3.55 11.52
N ALA A 62 14.79 3.23 11.45
CA ALA A 62 15.58 3.32 10.23
C ALA A 62 15.09 2.38 9.11
N ARG A 63 14.59 1.18 9.45
CA ARG A 63 13.92 0.29 8.48
C ARG A 63 12.75 1.00 7.80
N PHE A 64 11.92 1.65 8.61
CA PHE A 64 10.73 2.36 8.15
C PHE A 64 11.10 3.60 7.33
N GLU A 65 12.07 4.40 7.79
CA GLU A 65 12.60 5.53 7.04
C GLU A 65 13.14 5.11 5.66
N TRP A 66 13.94 4.04 5.61
CA TRP A 66 14.47 3.54 4.35
C TRP A 66 13.36 3.25 3.34
N SER A 67 12.30 2.51 3.74
CA SER A 67 11.22 2.15 2.82
C SER A 67 10.49 3.37 2.26
N LEU A 68 10.21 4.38 3.10
CA LEU A 68 9.50 5.60 2.68
C LEU A 68 10.36 6.50 1.80
N PHE A 69 11.65 6.61 2.10
CA PHE A 69 12.55 7.52 1.40
C PHE A 69 13.30 6.87 0.24
N ARG A 70 13.26 5.54 0.04
CA ARG A 70 14.08 4.81 -0.95
C ARG A 70 14.07 5.35 -2.39
N LYS A 71 13.00 6.04 -2.79
CA LYS A 71 12.84 6.64 -4.13
C LYS A 71 13.24 8.13 -4.20
N SER A 72 13.50 8.76 -3.05
CA SER A 72 13.90 10.16 -2.94
C SER A 72 15.43 10.31 -3.06
N SER A 73 15.89 11.53 -3.31
CA SER A 73 17.31 11.87 -3.23
C SER A 73 17.93 11.57 -1.86
N GLU A 74 17.14 11.62 -0.79
CA GLU A 74 17.59 11.34 0.59
C GLU A 74 17.98 9.88 0.81
N ALA A 75 17.46 8.94 0.01
CA ALA A 75 17.88 7.54 0.09
C ALA A 75 19.08 7.18 -0.80
N GLN A 76 19.50 8.06 -1.70
CA GLN A 76 20.63 7.79 -2.60
C GLN A 76 21.99 7.95 -1.89
N GLU A 77 22.03 8.43 -0.65
CA GLU A 77 23.26 8.70 0.11
C GLU A 77 23.82 7.50 0.87
N LYS A 78 23.57 6.24 0.44
CA LYS A 78 24.10 5.03 1.11
C LYS A 78 23.93 5.04 2.64
N LYS A 79 22.85 5.70 3.10
CA LYS A 79 22.57 5.97 4.52
C LYS A 79 22.15 4.71 5.27
N TYR A 80 21.53 3.76 4.56
CA TYR A 80 20.93 2.56 5.14
C TYR A 80 21.57 1.27 4.61
N GLU A 81 22.82 1.31 4.13
CA GLU A 81 23.50 0.11 3.59
C GLU A 81 23.61 -1.00 4.61
N TYR A 82 23.69 -0.65 5.91
CA TYR A 82 23.69 -1.63 7.00
C TYR A 82 22.44 -2.53 7.02
N LEU A 83 21.27 -2.09 6.51
CA LEU A 83 20.08 -2.93 6.42
C LEU A 83 20.28 -4.11 5.45
N PHE A 84 21.27 -4.00 4.55
CA PHE A 84 21.62 -5.01 3.56
C PHE A 84 22.91 -5.77 3.91
N ASN A 85 23.50 -5.49 5.08
CA ASN A 85 24.59 -6.28 5.62
C ASN A 85 24.04 -7.55 6.30
N GLN A 86 24.43 -8.72 5.79
CA GLN A 86 23.98 -10.02 6.32
C GLN A 86 24.31 -10.21 7.82
N GLU A 87 25.32 -9.52 8.35
CA GLU A 87 25.73 -9.64 9.75
C GLU A 87 24.74 -8.99 10.72
N ILE A 88 23.88 -8.09 10.25
CA ILE A 88 22.92 -7.37 11.12
C ILE A 88 21.72 -8.23 11.56
N TYR A 89 21.58 -9.44 11.02
CA TYR A 89 20.35 -10.25 11.07
C TYR A 89 19.75 -10.42 12.47
N GLU A 90 20.56 -10.52 13.53
CA GLU A 90 20.05 -10.71 14.89
C GLU A 90 19.31 -9.47 15.40
N TYR A 91 19.91 -8.30 15.21
CA TYR A 91 19.32 -7.02 15.60
C TYR A 91 18.15 -6.64 14.69
N ASP A 92 18.26 -6.99 13.43
CA ASP A 92 17.24 -6.78 12.42
C ASP A 92 15.93 -7.50 12.74
N VAL A 93 16.02 -8.78 13.13
CA VAL A 93 14.88 -9.58 13.55
C VAL A 93 14.16 -8.91 14.72
N VAL A 94 14.90 -8.49 15.76
CA VAL A 94 14.28 -7.83 16.92
C VAL A 94 13.63 -6.51 16.52
N SER A 95 14.27 -5.74 15.65
CA SER A 95 13.76 -4.46 15.14
C SER A 95 12.48 -4.63 14.31
N PHE A 96 12.38 -5.71 13.53
CA PHE A 96 11.16 -6.09 12.82
C PHE A 96 9.99 -6.33 13.80
N TYR A 97 10.19 -7.16 14.81
CA TYR A 97 9.15 -7.45 15.81
C TYR A 97 8.76 -6.19 16.59
N LEU A 98 9.73 -5.32 16.88
CA LEU A 98 9.52 -4.06 17.57
C LEU A 98 8.61 -3.11 16.76
N LEU A 99 8.87 -2.96 15.46
CA LEU A 99 8.00 -2.19 14.56
C LEU A 99 6.57 -2.75 14.54
N CYS A 100 6.43 -4.07 14.37
CA CYS A 100 5.12 -4.71 14.32
C CYS A 100 4.33 -4.47 15.62
N GLN A 101 4.99 -4.60 16.77
CA GLN A 101 4.35 -4.37 18.07
C GLN A 101 3.93 -2.91 18.26
N ALA A 102 4.79 -1.95 17.88
CA ALA A 102 4.49 -0.53 18.01
C ALA A 102 3.23 -0.13 17.22
N VAL A 103 3.13 -0.53 15.94
CA VAL A 103 1.95 -0.23 15.13
C VAL A 103 0.71 -1.02 15.56
N ALA A 104 0.87 -2.27 15.97
CA ALA A 104 -0.22 -3.08 16.49
C ALA A 104 -0.86 -2.42 17.71
N ILE A 105 -0.04 -2.01 18.68
CA ILE A 105 -0.51 -1.47 19.97
C ILE A 105 -1.21 -0.13 19.80
N LYS A 106 -0.65 0.78 18.98
CA LYS A 106 -1.15 2.15 18.90
C LYS A 106 -2.23 2.35 17.84
N TYR A 107 -2.08 1.72 16.68
CA TYR A 107 -2.93 2.00 15.51
C TYR A 107 -3.83 0.82 15.15
N GLY A 108 -3.41 -0.41 15.43
CA GLY A 108 -4.16 -1.62 15.11
C GLY A 108 -3.97 -2.12 13.66
N PRO A 109 -4.41 -3.35 13.36
CA PRO A 109 -4.00 -4.11 12.18
C PRO A 109 -4.49 -3.56 10.83
N ASN A 110 -5.56 -2.76 10.82
CA ASN A 110 -6.15 -2.19 9.60
C ASN A 110 -5.66 -0.76 9.32
N SER A 111 -4.83 -0.21 10.19
CA SER A 111 -4.35 1.17 10.09
C SER A 111 -3.48 1.40 8.86
N HIS A 112 -3.36 2.68 8.46
CA HIS A 112 -2.43 3.10 7.42
C HIS A 112 -0.99 2.78 7.80
N GLU A 113 -0.62 3.03 9.06
CA GLU A 113 0.71 2.80 9.62
C GLU A 113 1.09 1.32 9.55
N THR A 114 0.17 0.41 9.90
CA THR A 114 0.38 -1.03 9.73
C THR A 114 0.61 -1.40 8.27
N LYS A 115 -0.16 -0.83 7.33
CA LYS A 115 0.04 -1.10 5.90
C LYS A 115 1.43 -0.66 5.44
N LEU A 116 1.90 0.51 5.87
CA LEU A 116 3.25 0.99 5.55
C LEU A 116 4.33 0.08 6.14
N VAL A 117 4.13 -0.46 7.34
CA VAL A 117 5.06 -1.45 7.93
C VAL A 117 5.08 -2.75 7.14
N LEU A 118 3.92 -3.24 6.68
CA LEU A 118 3.84 -4.41 5.81
C LEU A 118 4.58 -4.18 4.48
N ASP A 119 4.39 -3.01 3.87
CA ASP A 119 5.07 -2.63 2.62
C ASP A 119 6.59 -2.46 2.84
N CYS A 120 6.99 -1.90 3.99
CA CYS A 120 8.39 -1.80 4.41
C CYS A 120 9.06 -3.18 4.52
N GLU A 121 8.40 -4.14 5.17
CA GLU A 121 8.93 -5.50 5.28
C GLU A 121 9.06 -6.15 3.91
N GLU A 122 8.02 -6.05 3.08
CA GLU A 122 8.02 -6.59 1.73
C GLU A 122 9.19 -6.02 0.90
N ASP A 123 9.43 -4.72 1.02
CA ASP A 123 10.51 -4.03 0.31
C ASP A 123 11.89 -4.48 0.77
N ILE A 124 12.12 -4.61 2.08
CA ILE A 124 13.40 -5.07 2.64
C ILE A 124 13.66 -6.51 2.20
N ILE A 125 12.69 -7.41 2.38
CA ILE A 125 12.85 -8.81 2.02
C ILE A 125 13.05 -8.99 0.52
N SER A 126 12.34 -8.23 -0.31
CA SER A 126 12.54 -8.24 -1.77
C SER A 126 13.99 -7.88 -2.14
N GLN A 127 14.54 -6.79 -1.57
CA GLN A 127 15.94 -6.42 -1.82
C GLN A 127 16.93 -7.49 -1.32
N ARG A 128 16.64 -8.14 -0.20
CA ARG A 128 17.48 -9.24 0.32
C ARG A 128 17.40 -10.50 -0.54
N LEU A 129 16.24 -10.80 -1.12
CA LEU A 129 16.08 -11.88 -2.09
C LEU A 129 16.84 -11.57 -3.39
N GLU A 130 16.94 -10.31 -3.82
CA GLU A 130 17.79 -9.93 -4.96
C GLU A 130 19.27 -10.26 -4.72
N LEU A 131 19.76 -10.16 -3.48
CA LEU A 131 21.13 -10.57 -3.12
C LEU A 131 21.36 -12.07 -3.30
N LEU A 132 20.32 -12.91 -3.29
CA LEU A 132 20.46 -14.33 -3.59
C LEU A 132 20.76 -14.59 -5.07
N LYS A 133 20.40 -13.67 -5.98
CA LYS A 133 20.60 -13.87 -7.42
C LYS A 133 22.08 -13.94 -7.83
N SER A 134 23.00 -13.44 -7.00
CA SER A 134 24.44 -13.60 -7.23
C SER A 134 24.97 -15.00 -6.89
N GLU A 135 24.19 -15.82 -6.18
CA GLU A 135 24.54 -17.18 -5.80
C GLU A 135 24.12 -18.18 -6.90
N SER A 136 24.63 -19.42 -6.85
CA SER A 136 24.22 -20.47 -7.78
C SER A 136 22.74 -20.82 -7.64
N THR A 137 22.09 -21.23 -8.73
CA THR A 137 20.67 -21.66 -8.72
C THR A 137 20.41 -22.78 -7.72
N ASP A 138 21.37 -23.70 -7.54
CA ASP A 138 21.25 -24.78 -6.54
C ASP A 138 21.27 -24.25 -5.11
N PHE A 139 22.13 -23.26 -4.82
CA PHE A 139 22.11 -22.58 -3.53
C PHE A 139 20.79 -21.85 -3.31
N GLN A 140 20.32 -21.09 -4.29
CA GLN A 140 19.06 -20.35 -4.21
C GLN A 140 17.88 -21.30 -3.95
N SER A 141 17.77 -22.37 -4.73
CA SER A 141 16.68 -23.36 -4.61
C SER A 141 16.72 -24.09 -3.26
N SER A 142 17.89 -24.51 -2.80
CA SER A 142 18.04 -25.18 -1.49
C SER A 142 17.76 -24.23 -0.31
N PHE A 143 18.23 -22.99 -0.38
CA PHE A 143 17.95 -21.96 0.62
C PHE A 143 16.45 -21.66 0.71
N LEU A 144 15.81 -21.40 -0.44
CA LEU A 144 14.37 -21.10 -0.49
C LEU A 144 13.53 -22.27 -0.03
N ARG A 145 13.87 -23.51 -0.43
CA ARG A 145 13.21 -24.72 0.09
C ARG A 145 13.31 -24.79 1.61
N LYS A 146 14.49 -24.56 2.18
CA LYS A 146 14.68 -24.56 3.64
C LYS A 146 13.85 -23.46 4.32
N ALA A 147 13.84 -22.25 3.78
CA ALA A 147 13.11 -21.12 4.35
C ALA A 147 11.58 -21.32 4.27
N LEU A 148 11.07 -21.79 3.14
CA LEU A 148 9.65 -22.11 2.95
C LEU A 148 9.19 -23.25 3.87
N ASN A 149 10.00 -24.31 4.02
CA ASN A 149 9.68 -25.45 4.88
C ASN A 149 9.60 -25.11 6.39
N GLN A 150 10.00 -23.91 6.79
CA GLN A 150 9.75 -23.42 8.15
C GLN A 150 8.36 -22.75 8.31
N MET A 151 7.63 -22.56 7.21
CA MET A 151 6.32 -21.91 7.18
C MET A 151 5.23 -22.86 6.64
N ILE A 152 5.53 -23.62 5.60
CA ILE A 152 4.61 -24.54 4.90
C ILE A 152 5.34 -25.82 4.45
N ASP A 153 4.65 -26.95 4.25
CA ASP A 153 5.27 -28.14 3.65
C ASP A 153 5.29 -28.03 2.12
N THR A 154 6.46 -27.76 1.54
CA THR A 154 6.57 -27.55 0.09
C THR A 154 6.35 -28.81 -0.75
N ASN A 155 6.39 -30.00 -0.14
CA ASN A 155 6.12 -31.26 -0.84
C ASN A 155 4.64 -31.66 -0.77
N ASN A 156 3.84 -31.00 0.06
CA ASN A 156 2.45 -31.38 0.28
C ASN A 156 1.60 -30.17 0.65
N ILE A 157 1.47 -29.25 -0.29
CA ILE A 157 0.64 -28.05 -0.15
C ILE A 157 -0.42 -28.00 -1.24
N TYR A 158 -1.66 -27.68 -0.84
CA TYR A 158 -2.78 -27.48 -1.75
C TYR A 158 -3.06 -25.99 -1.97
N TRP A 159 -3.62 -25.64 -3.13
CA TRP A 159 -3.90 -24.24 -3.47
C TRP A 159 -4.87 -23.58 -2.47
N THR A 160 -5.75 -24.37 -1.83
CA THR A 160 -6.70 -23.92 -0.83
C THR A 160 -6.02 -23.42 0.45
N GLU A 161 -4.86 -23.99 0.80
CA GLU A 161 -4.02 -23.54 1.91
C GLU A 161 -3.32 -22.20 1.58
N LEU A 162 -3.15 -21.90 0.28
CA LEU A 162 -2.62 -20.62 -0.20
C LEU A 162 -3.72 -19.58 -0.48
N LYS A 163 -4.98 -19.84 -0.11
CA LYS A 163 -6.10 -18.94 -0.41
C LYS A 163 -5.84 -17.52 0.09
N GLU A 164 -5.44 -17.35 1.35
CA GLU A 164 -5.15 -16.03 1.93
C GLU A 164 -3.99 -15.34 1.21
N VAL A 165 -2.96 -16.10 0.82
CA VAL A 165 -1.82 -15.61 0.04
C VAL A 165 -2.27 -15.10 -1.33
N ILE A 166 -3.16 -15.83 -2.00
CA ILE A 166 -3.73 -15.45 -3.30
C ILE A 166 -4.62 -14.20 -3.16
N GLU A 167 -5.41 -14.12 -2.08
CA GLU A 167 -6.28 -12.96 -1.80
C GLU A 167 -5.49 -11.67 -1.53
N LEU A 168 -4.23 -11.75 -1.09
CA LEU A 168 -3.35 -10.58 -1.02
C LEU A 168 -3.03 -9.97 -2.40
N GLY A 169 -3.29 -10.69 -3.50
CA GLY A 169 -3.06 -10.23 -4.87
C GLY A 169 -1.59 -10.17 -5.28
N LYS A 170 -0.72 -10.89 -4.57
CA LYS A 170 0.73 -10.96 -4.82
C LYS A 170 1.15 -12.22 -5.57
N LEU A 171 0.28 -13.24 -5.59
CA LEU A 171 0.48 -14.51 -6.24
C LEU A 171 -0.84 -14.92 -6.90
N ASP A 172 -0.85 -15.03 -8.22
CA ASP A 172 -2.06 -15.39 -8.95
C ASP A 172 -2.20 -16.91 -9.04
N LEU A 173 -3.42 -17.43 -8.91
CA LEU A 173 -3.71 -18.87 -9.08
C LEU A 173 -3.25 -19.38 -10.46
N ASN A 174 -3.29 -18.52 -11.48
CA ASN A 174 -2.85 -18.85 -12.85
C ASN A 174 -1.32 -18.97 -12.98
N GLU A 175 -0.56 -18.47 -12.00
CA GLU A 175 0.90 -18.63 -11.95
C GLU A 175 1.31 -19.94 -11.25
N LEU A 176 0.36 -20.66 -10.66
CA LEU A 176 0.63 -21.91 -9.94
C LEU A 176 0.51 -23.12 -10.87
N LEU A 177 1.49 -24.02 -10.79
CA LEU A 177 1.41 -25.33 -11.43
C LEU A 177 0.70 -26.30 -10.48
N LEU A 178 -0.45 -26.84 -10.89
CA LEU A 178 -1.33 -27.64 -10.04
C LEU A 178 -1.50 -29.07 -10.57
N SER A 179 -1.31 -30.09 -9.73
CA SER A 179 -1.72 -31.47 -10.00
C SER A 179 -2.74 -31.91 -8.96
N ASP A 180 -3.98 -32.25 -9.37
CA ASP A 180 -5.10 -32.60 -8.47
C ASP A 180 -5.29 -31.63 -7.28
N GLY A 181 -5.07 -30.34 -7.54
CA GLY A 181 -5.16 -29.26 -6.55
C GLY A 181 -3.93 -29.09 -5.64
N LYS A 182 -2.96 -30.00 -5.68
CA LYS A 182 -1.63 -29.84 -5.08
C LYS A 182 -0.82 -28.84 -5.89
N VAL A 183 -0.16 -27.90 -5.20
CA VAL A 183 0.76 -26.94 -5.82
C VAL A 183 2.13 -27.60 -5.98
N ILE A 184 2.66 -27.58 -7.19
CA ILE A 184 3.93 -28.21 -7.54
C ILE A 184 5.03 -27.16 -7.39
N ILE A 185 5.87 -27.35 -6.37
CA ILE A 185 6.95 -26.42 -5.98
C ILE A 185 8.32 -27.08 -6.12
N GLU A 186 8.46 -28.36 -5.73
CA GLU A 186 9.75 -29.04 -5.76
C GLU A 186 10.04 -29.70 -7.11
N TYR A 187 11.32 -29.75 -7.47
CA TYR A 187 11.76 -30.33 -8.75
C TYR A 187 11.42 -31.81 -8.84
N GLU A 188 11.52 -32.54 -7.73
CA GLU A 188 11.18 -33.96 -7.67
C GLU A 188 9.71 -34.21 -8.02
N ASP A 189 8.80 -33.41 -7.45
CA ASP A 189 7.36 -33.46 -7.74
C ASP A 189 7.06 -33.07 -9.18
N PHE A 190 7.74 -32.03 -9.70
CA PHE A 190 7.59 -31.60 -11.08
C PHE A 190 7.95 -32.72 -12.08
N ILE A 191 9.05 -33.43 -11.85
CA ILE A 191 9.48 -34.53 -12.73
C ILE A 191 8.53 -35.72 -12.63
N ALA A 192 8.07 -36.06 -11.43
CA ALA A 192 7.12 -37.16 -11.22
C ALA A 192 5.81 -36.91 -11.98
N GLU A 193 5.27 -35.71 -11.89
CA GLU A 193 3.97 -35.35 -12.48
C GLU A 193 4.07 -35.02 -13.97
N TYR A 194 5.02 -34.17 -14.36
CA TYR A 194 5.07 -33.58 -15.71
C TYR A 194 6.27 -34.00 -16.55
N GLY A 195 7.24 -34.73 -15.99
CA GLY A 195 8.47 -35.09 -16.70
C GLY A 195 8.21 -35.84 -18.00
N HIS A 196 7.17 -36.67 -18.04
CA HIS A 196 6.76 -37.43 -19.22
C HIS A 196 6.24 -36.57 -20.38
N LEU A 197 5.85 -35.31 -20.14
CA LEU A 197 5.36 -34.38 -21.17
C LEU A 197 6.49 -33.60 -21.84
N ILE A 198 7.72 -33.69 -21.33
CA ILE A 198 8.85 -32.86 -21.78
C ILE A 198 9.67 -33.64 -22.81
N TYR A 199 9.63 -33.18 -24.07
CA TYR A 199 10.40 -33.74 -25.17
C TYR A 199 11.38 -32.71 -25.73
N ASN A 200 12.60 -33.15 -26.07
CA ASN A 200 13.63 -32.32 -26.72
C ASN A 200 14.00 -31.03 -25.97
N ARG A 201 13.76 -30.98 -24.65
CA ARG A 201 14.11 -29.89 -23.74
C ARG A 201 14.67 -30.47 -22.46
N ASP A 202 15.53 -29.71 -21.80
CA ASP A 202 16.00 -30.06 -20.45
C ASP A 202 14.85 -29.84 -19.43
N PRO A 203 14.41 -30.88 -18.70
CA PRO A 203 13.36 -30.76 -17.71
C PRO A 203 13.67 -29.75 -16.60
N ARG A 204 14.95 -29.57 -16.26
CA ARG A 204 15.34 -28.60 -15.22
C ARG A 204 15.06 -27.18 -15.67
N THR A 205 15.39 -26.84 -16.91
CA THR A 205 15.06 -25.54 -17.49
C THR A 205 13.54 -25.28 -17.50
N MET A 206 12.73 -26.30 -17.82
CA MET A 206 11.26 -26.17 -17.80
C MET A 206 10.72 -25.94 -16.38
N TYR A 207 11.26 -26.65 -15.39
CA TYR A 207 10.95 -26.43 -13.99
C TYR A 207 11.29 -25.00 -13.55
N GLU A 208 12.48 -24.49 -13.88
CA GLU A 208 12.90 -23.17 -13.39
C GLU A 208 11.99 -22.03 -13.89
N VAL A 209 11.44 -22.16 -15.10
CA VAL A 209 10.51 -21.17 -15.70
C VAL A 209 9.08 -21.28 -15.14
N THR A 210 8.71 -22.40 -14.53
CA THR A 210 7.33 -22.66 -14.08
C THR A 210 7.18 -22.66 -12.57
N ALA A 211 7.99 -23.45 -11.87
CA ALA A 211 7.90 -23.70 -10.43
C ALA A 211 9.22 -23.47 -9.68
N GLY A 212 10.20 -22.85 -10.34
CA GLY A 212 11.55 -22.68 -9.85
C GLY A 212 11.75 -21.57 -8.81
N VAL A 213 12.96 -21.01 -8.82
CA VAL A 213 13.42 -20.00 -7.86
C VAL A 213 12.51 -18.77 -7.80
N GLU A 214 11.98 -18.31 -8.94
CA GLU A 214 11.13 -17.11 -8.98
C GLU A 214 9.81 -17.33 -8.22
N LEU A 215 9.12 -18.45 -8.49
CA LEU A 215 7.90 -18.82 -7.79
C LEU A 215 8.15 -18.98 -6.29
N LYS A 216 9.22 -19.70 -5.92
CA LYS A 216 9.61 -19.90 -4.51
C LYS A 216 9.87 -18.58 -3.79
N SER A 217 10.52 -17.62 -4.46
CA SER A 217 10.80 -16.29 -3.90
C SER A 217 9.50 -15.49 -3.69
N LYS A 218 8.61 -15.45 -4.70
CA LYS A 218 7.29 -14.78 -4.59
C LYS A 218 6.43 -15.39 -3.49
N LEU A 219 6.41 -16.72 -3.40
CA LEU A 219 5.67 -17.44 -2.38
C LEU A 219 6.21 -17.15 -0.98
N LEU A 220 7.54 -17.17 -0.80
CA LEU A 220 8.17 -16.86 0.49
C LEU A 220 7.85 -15.42 0.94
N LEU A 221 8.00 -14.46 0.02
CA LEU A 221 7.68 -13.06 0.28
C LEU A 221 6.21 -12.87 0.70
N SER A 222 5.29 -13.54 -0.01
CA SER A 222 3.85 -13.44 0.26
C SER A 222 3.46 -14.09 1.59
N LEU A 223 4.09 -15.22 1.94
CA LEU A 223 3.92 -15.87 3.23
C LEU A 223 4.45 -15.01 4.37
N ILE A 224 5.62 -14.39 4.22
CA ILE A 224 6.17 -13.47 5.23
C ILE A 224 5.22 -12.30 5.45
N ARG A 225 4.67 -11.70 4.38
CA ARG A 225 3.68 -10.62 4.47
C ARG A 225 2.43 -11.08 5.22
N LEU A 226 1.90 -12.26 4.90
CA LEU A 226 0.73 -12.83 5.57
C LEU A 226 0.98 -13.04 7.07
N TYR A 227 2.10 -13.69 7.41
CA TYR A 227 2.47 -13.99 8.80
C TYR A 227 2.75 -12.70 9.58
N THR A 228 3.28 -11.66 8.94
CA THR A 228 3.43 -10.32 9.54
C THR A 228 2.08 -9.72 9.89
N LYS A 229 1.10 -9.78 8.98
CA LYS A 229 -0.25 -9.31 9.25
C LYS A 229 -0.89 -10.07 10.42
N GLN A 230 -0.84 -11.41 10.40
CA GLN A 230 -1.37 -12.26 11.47
C GLN A 230 -0.68 -12.02 12.82
N TYR A 231 0.62 -11.74 12.81
CA TYR A 231 1.36 -11.38 14.01
C TYR A 231 0.87 -10.05 14.59
N ILE A 232 0.73 -9.01 13.76
CA ILE A 232 0.21 -7.70 14.18
C ILE A 232 -1.21 -7.83 14.75
N GLU A 233 -2.08 -8.60 14.10
CA GLU A 233 -3.42 -8.92 14.60
C GLU A 233 -3.38 -9.59 15.98
N THR A 234 -2.51 -10.58 16.14
CA THR A 234 -2.32 -11.28 17.43
C THR A 234 -1.87 -10.31 18.53
N VAL A 235 -0.87 -9.47 18.24
CA VAL A 235 -0.37 -8.48 19.20
C VAL A 235 -1.45 -7.46 19.57
N TYR A 236 -2.26 -7.01 18.60
CA TYR A 236 -3.38 -6.10 18.85
C TYR A 236 -4.45 -6.72 19.74
N GLU A 237 -4.82 -7.98 19.53
CA GLU A 237 -5.77 -8.66 20.42
C GLU A 237 -5.21 -8.87 21.82
N MET A 238 -3.90 -9.10 21.94
CA MET A 238 -3.22 -9.15 23.23
C MET A 238 -3.19 -7.77 23.92
N SER A 239 -2.94 -6.69 23.18
CA SER A 239 -2.83 -5.34 23.72
C SER A 239 -4.14 -4.81 24.29
N LYS A 240 -5.30 -5.21 23.74
CA LYS A 240 -6.63 -4.88 24.30
C LYS A 240 -6.82 -5.35 25.75
N ARG A 241 -6.04 -6.33 26.20
CA ARG A 241 -6.09 -6.87 27.57
C ARG A 241 -5.04 -6.25 28.49
N MET A 242 -4.13 -5.44 27.96
CA MET A 242 -3.09 -4.76 28.74
C MET A 242 -3.67 -3.51 29.40
N VAL A 243 -3.27 -3.27 30.65
CA VAL A 243 -3.72 -2.10 31.44
C VAL A 243 -3.02 -0.83 30.95
N GLU A 244 -1.71 -0.90 30.71
CA GLU A 244 -0.91 0.19 30.13
C GLU A 244 0.11 -0.36 29.12
N PRO A 245 0.15 0.18 27.89
CA PRO A 245 1.18 -0.16 26.92
C PRO A 245 2.57 0.30 27.34
N ASN A 246 3.60 -0.38 26.84
CA ASN A 246 4.99 0.02 27.09
C ASN A 246 5.32 1.36 26.41
N GLN A 247 5.94 2.28 27.16
CA GLN A 247 6.28 3.63 26.66
C GLN A 247 7.21 3.61 25.44
N ILE A 248 8.18 2.69 25.38
CA ILE A 248 9.12 2.58 24.24
C ILE A 248 8.34 2.30 22.95
N LEU A 249 7.29 1.46 23.03
CA LEU A 249 6.45 1.11 21.88
C LEU A 249 5.57 2.29 21.44
N LEU A 250 5.04 3.05 22.40
CA LEU A 250 4.27 4.26 22.11
C LEU A 250 5.14 5.33 21.45
N ASP A 251 6.33 5.58 22.00
CA ASP A 251 7.30 6.54 21.45
C ASP A 251 7.75 6.14 20.04
N LEU A 252 8.03 4.85 19.80
CA LEU A 252 8.37 4.38 18.46
C LEU A 252 7.20 4.59 17.49
N ALA A 253 5.96 4.34 17.94
CA ALA A 253 4.78 4.54 17.11
C ALA A 253 4.53 6.03 16.81
N ASP A 254 4.83 6.95 17.73
CA ASP A 254 4.87 8.41 17.46
C ASP A 254 5.94 8.76 16.40
N ASN A 255 7.16 8.26 16.55
CA ASN A 255 8.24 8.50 15.59
C ASN A 255 7.88 8.00 14.18
N ILE A 256 7.22 6.84 14.07
CA ILE A 256 6.68 6.31 12.81
C ILE A 256 5.73 7.34 12.16
N LYS A 257 4.87 7.98 12.95
CA LYS A 257 3.92 8.99 12.44
C LYS A 257 4.63 10.24 11.94
N GLU A 258 5.64 10.71 12.68
CA GLU A 258 6.43 11.88 12.29
C GLU A 258 7.19 11.63 10.98
N VAL A 259 7.82 10.46 10.85
CA VAL A 259 8.50 10.04 9.61
C VAL A 259 7.52 9.96 8.44
N GLN A 260 6.32 9.40 8.64
CA GLN A 260 5.26 9.38 7.64
C GLN A 260 4.90 10.80 7.18
N GLN A 261 4.62 11.71 8.12
CA GLN A 261 4.24 13.09 7.81
C GLN A 261 5.36 13.82 7.07
N LYS A 262 6.62 13.61 7.46
CA LYS A 262 7.78 14.16 6.76
C LYS A 262 7.86 13.63 5.32
N ALA A 263 7.73 12.32 5.12
CA ALA A 263 7.74 11.73 3.78
C ALA A 263 6.60 12.27 2.90
N GLN A 264 5.41 12.44 3.45
CA GLN A 264 4.29 13.09 2.77
C GLN A 264 4.65 14.54 2.38
N SER A 265 5.12 15.36 3.33
CA SER A 265 5.50 16.76 3.08
C SER A 265 6.54 16.93 1.97
N LEU A 266 7.53 16.02 1.88
CA LEU A 266 8.58 16.04 0.86
C LEU A 266 8.07 15.63 -0.53
N LYS A 267 7.13 14.68 -0.59
CA LYS A 267 6.41 14.36 -1.84
C LYS A 267 5.64 15.59 -2.34
N TYR A 268 5.05 16.38 -1.45
CA TYR A 268 4.36 17.62 -1.79
C TYR A 268 5.33 18.75 -2.23
N ALA A 269 6.51 18.85 -1.62
CA ALA A 269 7.51 19.88 -1.95
C ALA A 269 8.27 19.62 -3.27
N SER A 270 8.48 18.35 -3.65
CA SER A 270 9.25 17.97 -4.85
C SER A 270 8.44 18.00 -6.17
N ALA A 271 7.13 18.28 -6.12
CA ALA A 271 6.32 18.55 -7.30
C ALA A 271 6.64 19.97 -7.82
N GLY A 272 7.70 20.09 -8.61
CA GLY A 272 8.29 21.36 -9.04
C GLY A 272 7.29 22.37 -9.66
N SER A 273 7.52 23.64 -9.32
CA SER A 273 7.13 24.92 -9.95
C SER A 273 6.06 24.97 -11.06
N SER A 274 4.99 24.20 -10.94
CA SER A 274 3.70 24.51 -11.54
C SER A 274 2.85 25.00 -10.37
N ASN A 275 2.35 26.24 -10.42
CA ASN A 275 1.50 26.87 -9.40
C ASN A 275 0.11 26.19 -9.23
N TYR A 276 0.03 24.88 -9.44
CA TYR A 276 -1.14 24.04 -9.35
C TYR A 276 -0.78 22.73 -8.65
N ILE A 277 -0.79 22.78 -7.32
CA ILE A 277 -0.79 21.60 -6.46
C ILE A 277 -2.24 21.12 -6.43
N ASP A 278 -2.56 20.10 -7.22
CA ASP A 278 -3.87 19.43 -7.27
C ASP A 278 -3.86 18.15 -6.39
N ASP A 279 -2.92 18.08 -5.42
CA ASP A 279 -2.61 16.90 -4.62
C ASP A 279 -3.03 17.03 -3.15
N GLU A 280 -3.61 18.18 -2.79
CA GLU A 280 -4.18 18.51 -1.49
C GLU A 280 -5.70 18.74 -1.61
N PRO A 281 -6.43 18.78 -0.48
CA PRO A 281 -7.83 19.15 -0.51
C PRO A 281 -8.06 20.54 -1.11
N VAL A 282 -8.69 20.61 -2.28
CA VAL A 282 -9.10 21.87 -2.92
C VAL A 282 -10.57 22.14 -2.66
N LYS A 283 -10.95 23.41 -2.51
CA LYS A 283 -12.39 23.77 -2.51
C LYS A 283 -13.01 23.45 -3.87
N TYR A 284 -14.28 23.05 -3.87
CA TYR A 284 -15.01 22.81 -5.10
C TYR A 284 -15.18 24.09 -5.91
N GLU A 285 -14.76 24.04 -7.17
CA GLU A 285 -15.08 25.07 -8.18
C GLU A 285 -16.24 24.55 -9.03
N ILE A 286 -17.48 24.67 -8.54
CA ILE A 286 -18.68 24.06 -9.16
C ILE A 286 -18.85 24.49 -10.64
N GLU A 287 -18.45 25.71 -10.98
CA GLU A 287 -18.47 26.23 -12.36
C GLU A 287 -17.55 25.45 -13.30
N ALA A 288 -16.47 24.86 -12.77
CA ALA A 288 -15.54 24.03 -13.50
C ALA A 288 -16.07 22.59 -13.68
N PHE A 289 -17.20 22.22 -13.07
CA PHE A 289 -17.72 20.86 -13.16
C PHE A 289 -18.13 20.51 -14.60
N PRO A 290 -17.75 19.30 -15.07
CA PRO A 290 -18.19 18.79 -16.36
C PRO A 290 -19.72 18.80 -16.50
N PRO A 291 -20.26 18.97 -17.71
CA PRO A 291 -21.71 18.93 -17.94
C PRO A 291 -22.38 17.65 -17.43
N CYS A 292 -21.70 16.50 -17.53
CA CYS A 292 -22.23 15.22 -17.04
C CYS A 292 -22.34 15.17 -15.51
N VAL A 293 -21.41 15.80 -14.79
CA VAL A 293 -21.46 15.89 -13.32
C VAL A 293 -22.58 16.81 -12.89
N ARG A 294 -22.68 18.01 -13.48
CA ARG A 294 -23.76 18.97 -13.17
C ARG A 294 -25.14 18.36 -13.39
N LYS A 295 -25.34 17.70 -14.53
CA LYS A 295 -26.59 16.95 -14.81
C LYS A 295 -26.88 15.84 -13.82
N CYS A 296 -25.83 15.17 -13.31
CA CYS A 296 -26.00 14.14 -12.29
C CYS A 296 -26.44 14.75 -10.96
N MET A 297 -25.84 15.89 -10.57
CA MET A 297 -26.21 16.63 -9.37
C MET A 297 -27.64 17.19 -9.42
N ASP A 298 -28.13 17.60 -10.59
CA ASP A 298 -29.51 18.06 -10.79
C ASP A 298 -30.56 16.93 -10.64
N GLY A 299 -30.11 15.68 -10.55
CA GLY A 299 -30.96 14.51 -10.37
C GLY A 299 -31.28 13.75 -11.66
N ILE A 300 -31.47 12.44 -11.50
CA ILE A 300 -31.67 11.49 -12.61
C ILE A 300 -32.99 10.75 -12.45
N LYS A 301 -33.68 10.53 -13.57
CA LYS A 301 -34.95 9.78 -13.64
C LYS A 301 -34.71 8.27 -13.45
N SER A 302 -35.77 7.52 -13.15
CA SER A 302 -35.72 6.06 -12.95
C SER A 302 -34.97 5.33 -14.08
N GLY A 303 -34.06 4.41 -13.74
CA GLY A 303 -33.35 3.57 -14.73
C GLY A 303 -31.84 3.79 -14.89
N GLY A 304 -31.17 4.50 -13.99
CA GLY A 304 -29.69 4.65 -14.01
C GLY A 304 -29.10 5.40 -12.81
N ARG A 305 -29.88 5.55 -11.73
CA ARG A 305 -29.51 6.37 -10.55
C ARG A 305 -28.35 5.75 -9.76
N ASN A 306 -28.30 4.42 -9.66
CA ASN A 306 -27.19 3.72 -9.00
C ASN A 306 -25.87 4.04 -9.72
N ASP A 307 -25.76 3.69 -11.00
CA ASP A 307 -24.54 3.92 -11.78
C ASP A 307 -24.11 5.39 -11.73
N ALA A 308 -25.06 6.30 -11.79
CA ALA A 308 -24.77 7.71 -11.82
C ALA A 308 -24.33 8.30 -10.48
N ILE A 309 -24.99 7.91 -9.38
CA ILE A 309 -24.64 8.42 -8.05
C ILE A 309 -23.45 7.62 -7.50
N VAL A 310 -23.56 6.31 -7.42
CA VAL A 310 -22.61 5.43 -6.73
C VAL A 310 -21.35 5.21 -7.56
N LEU A 311 -21.47 4.87 -8.85
CA LEU A 311 -20.30 4.53 -9.67
C LEU A 311 -19.64 5.74 -10.32
N PHE A 312 -20.40 6.79 -10.62
CA PHE A 312 -19.89 7.96 -11.33
C PHE A 312 -19.65 9.16 -10.40
N LEU A 313 -20.70 9.65 -9.72
CA LEU A 313 -20.62 10.90 -8.96
C LEU A 313 -19.76 10.75 -7.71
N THR A 314 -19.92 9.67 -6.94
CA THR A 314 -19.17 9.44 -5.69
C THR A 314 -17.65 9.50 -5.91
N PRO A 315 -17.04 8.70 -6.82
CA PRO A 315 -15.64 8.86 -7.20
C PRO A 315 -15.26 10.29 -7.61
N PHE A 316 -16.07 10.93 -8.46
CA PHE A 316 -15.75 12.26 -8.97
C PHE A 316 -15.73 13.31 -7.86
N ILE A 317 -16.77 13.36 -7.01
CA ILE A 317 -16.90 14.33 -5.92
C ILE A 317 -15.79 14.13 -4.88
N SER A 318 -15.47 12.87 -4.57
CA SER A 318 -14.39 12.54 -3.64
C SER A 318 -13.01 12.99 -4.17
N TYR A 319 -12.64 12.58 -5.39
CA TYR A 319 -11.34 12.94 -5.94
C TYR A 319 -11.22 14.43 -6.29
N SER A 320 -12.28 15.07 -6.79
CA SER A 320 -12.24 16.50 -7.11
C SER A 320 -12.06 17.39 -5.88
N ARG A 321 -12.42 16.90 -4.68
CA ARG A 321 -12.16 17.57 -3.40
C ARG A 321 -10.80 17.25 -2.83
N LEU A 322 -10.45 15.97 -2.73
CA LEU A 322 -9.30 15.51 -1.94
C LEU A 322 -8.03 15.41 -2.77
N CYS A 323 -8.11 14.89 -4.00
CA CYS A 323 -6.93 14.65 -4.83
C CYS A 323 -7.24 14.77 -6.33
N PRO A 324 -7.53 15.98 -6.84
CA PRO A 324 -7.84 16.18 -8.26
C PRO A 324 -6.73 15.67 -9.19
N GLY A 325 -5.47 15.68 -8.76
CA GLY A 325 -4.28 15.28 -9.51
C GLY A 325 -4.01 13.77 -9.59
N ILE A 326 -4.94 12.90 -9.18
CA ILE A 326 -4.66 11.45 -9.05
C ILE A 326 -4.13 10.78 -10.34
N PHE A 327 -4.62 11.17 -11.52
CA PHE A 327 -4.20 10.54 -12.79
C PHE A 327 -2.79 10.93 -13.26
N SER A 328 -2.17 11.94 -12.64
CA SER A 328 -0.75 12.26 -12.84
C SER A 328 0.17 11.49 -11.90
N LYS A 329 -0.38 10.76 -10.92
CA LYS A 329 0.38 9.96 -9.95
C LYS A 329 0.58 8.54 -10.46
N GLN A 330 1.75 7.97 -10.18
CA GLN A 330 2.07 6.56 -10.46
C GLN A 330 1.50 5.59 -9.41
N GLU A 331 0.97 6.10 -8.28
CA GLU A 331 0.51 5.30 -7.13
C GLU A 331 -1.01 5.00 -7.25
N GLN A 332 -1.36 3.73 -7.48
CA GLN A 332 -2.75 3.27 -7.64
C GLN A 332 -3.45 2.90 -6.31
N MET A 333 -2.85 3.21 -5.17
CA MET A 333 -3.20 2.65 -3.85
C MET A 333 -3.41 3.72 -2.76
N MET A 334 -3.85 4.92 -3.15
CA MET A 334 -4.14 6.02 -2.23
C MET A 334 -5.42 5.76 -1.43
N LYS A 335 -5.39 6.06 -0.14
CA LYS A 335 -6.54 6.06 0.77
C LYS A 335 -7.05 7.48 1.01
N ILE A 336 -8.26 7.62 1.53
CA ILE A 336 -8.81 8.94 1.88
C ILE A 336 -8.08 9.51 3.10
N SER A 337 -7.74 8.67 4.09
CA SER A 337 -6.97 9.09 5.28
C SER A 337 -5.55 9.57 4.99
N ASP A 338 -5.00 9.26 3.81
CA ASP A 338 -3.71 9.81 3.37
C ASP A 338 -3.79 11.33 3.19
N ILE A 339 -5.00 11.89 3.02
CA ILE A 339 -5.28 13.29 2.71
C ILE A 339 -6.23 13.93 3.73
N ASP A 340 -7.20 13.17 4.24
CA ASP A 340 -8.19 13.58 5.22
C ASP A 340 -8.16 12.62 6.44
N PRO A 341 -7.11 12.69 7.30
CA PRO A 341 -6.87 11.69 8.34
C PRO A 341 -7.97 11.61 9.40
N SER A 342 -8.70 12.70 9.63
CA SER A 342 -9.83 12.78 10.58
C SER A 342 -11.18 12.50 9.92
N LEU A 343 -11.21 12.30 8.59
CA LEU A 343 -12.42 12.18 7.77
C LEU A 343 -13.34 13.41 7.83
N GLU A 344 -12.84 14.56 8.28
CA GLU A 344 -13.65 15.75 8.51
C GLU A 344 -14.21 16.30 7.19
N ILE A 345 -13.39 16.37 6.14
CA ILE A 345 -13.82 16.83 4.82
C ILE A 345 -14.79 15.81 4.22
N THR A 346 -14.50 14.52 4.42
CA THR A 346 -15.29 13.41 3.91
C THR A 346 -16.71 13.43 4.49
N HIS A 347 -16.83 13.58 5.81
CA HIS A 347 -18.13 13.64 6.49
C HIS A 347 -18.89 14.94 6.26
N ASN A 348 -18.21 16.08 6.26
CA ASN A 348 -18.88 17.39 6.26
C ASN A 348 -19.10 17.98 4.87
N GLU A 349 -18.36 17.54 3.85
CA GLU A 349 -18.45 18.10 2.49
C GLU A 349 -18.79 17.04 1.42
N ILE A 350 -18.06 15.93 1.38
CA ILE A 350 -18.16 14.93 0.31
C ILE A 350 -19.48 14.14 0.41
N ILE A 351 -19.75 13.51 1.55
CA ILE A 351 -20.97 12.70 1.76
C ILE A 351 -22.24 13.54 1.56
N PRO A 352 -22.38 14.74 2.17
CA PRO A 352 -23.56 15.57 1.98
C PRO A 352 -23.83 15.88 0.51
N MET A 353 -22.80 16.26 -0.26
CA MET A 353 -22.97 16.58 -1.69
C MET A 353 -23.46 15.38 -2.51
N ILE A 354 -22.97 14.17 -2.22
CA ILE A 354 -23.46 12.93 -2.85
C ILE A 354 -24.91 12.67 -2.47
N TYR A 355 -25.26 12.87 -1.19
CA TYR A 355 -26.60 12.61 -0.68
C TYR A 355 -27.64 13.59 -1.22
N ASP A 356 -27.28 14.86 -1.41
CA ASP A 356 -28.13 15.87 -2.01
C ASP A 356 -28.46 15.54 -3.48
N ALA A 357 -27.45 15.08 -4.24
CA ALA A 357 -27.67 14.60 -5.61
C ALA A 357 -28.57 13.35 -5.64
N ALA A 358 -28.36 12.41 -4.72
CA ALA A 358 -29.19 11.21 -4.58
C ALA A 358 -30.66 11.53 -4.22
N ASN A 359 -30.88 12.57 -3.41
CA ASN A 359 -32.20 13.07 -3.04
C ASN A 359 -32.89 13.79 -4.19
N SER A 360 -32.12 14.43 -5.08
CA SER A 360 -32.61 15.13 -6.27
C SER A 360 -33.06 14.17 -7.38
N CYS A 361 -32.68 12.89 -7.31
CA CYS A 361 -33.20 11.87 -8.22
C CYS A 361 -34.72 11.68 -8.14
N SER A 362 -35.33 11.17 -9.21
CA SER A 362 -36.76 10.89 -9.29
C SER A 362 -37.05 9.42 -9.65
N PRO A 363 -37.50 8.57 -8.71
CA PRO A 363 -37.65 8.87 -7.27
C PRO A 363 -36.29 9.03 -6.56
N PRO A 364 -36.25 9.61 -5.33
CA PRO A 364 -35.01 9.76 -4.56
C PRO A 364 -34.32 8.41 -4.33
N LEU A 365 -33.01 8.33 -4.58
CA LEU A 365 -32.29 7.05 -4.63
C LEU A 365 -32.40 6.29 -3.31
N PHE A 366 -32.08 6.90 -2.18
CA PHE A 366 -32.06 6.17 -0.90
C PHE A 366 -33.43 5.91 -0.29
N LYS A 367 -34.49 6.55 -0.79
CA LYS A 367 -35.85 6.17 -0.41
C LYS A 367 -36.27 4.87 -1.07
N ASP A 368 -35.81 4.66 -2.30
CA ASP A 368 -36.13 3.50 -3.14
C ASP A 368 -35.13 2.35 -2.93
N GLN A 369 -33.86 2.69 -2.73
CA GLN A 369 -32.72 1.77 -2.59
C GLN A 369 -31.81 2.21 -1.42
N PRO A 370 -32.24 2.02 -0.15
CA PRO A 370 -31.47 2.45 1.02
C PRO A 370 -30.06 1.86 1.12
N GLN A 371 -29.87 0.63 0.60
CA GLN A 371 -28.60 -0.08 0.60
C GLN A 371 -27.49 0.64 -0.17
N GLU A 372 -27.84 1.57 -1.09
CA GLU A 372 -26.83 2.30 -1.87
C GLU A 372 -25.96 3.23 -1.02
N LYS A 373 -26.39 3.57 0.20
CA LYS A 373 -25.54 4.28 1.17
C LYS A 373 -24.31 3.45 1.54
N ILE A 374 -24.47 2.13 1.68
CA ILE A 374 -23.38 1.20 1.97
C ILE A 374 -22.43 1.13 0.78
N ASN A 375 -22.98 1.08 -0.43
CA ASN A 375 -22.16 1.07 -1.65
C ASN A 375 -21.34 2.36 -1.82
N ILE A 376 -21.81 3.51 -1.33
CA ILE A 376 -21.01 4.75 -1.31
C ILE A 376 -19.78 4.58 -0.43
N ASN A 377 -19.92 4.04 0.79
CA ASN A 377 -18.80 3.75 1.68
C ASN A 377 -17.79 2.82 0.99
N ALA A 378 -18.27 1.77 0.33
CA ALA A 378 -17.43 0.85 -0.42
C ALA A 378 -16.67 1.54 -1.57
N LYS A 379 -17.27 2.51 -2.27
CA LYS A 379 -16.58 3.27 -3.34
C LYS A 379 -15.57 4.29 -2.81
N LEU A 380 -15.73 4.72 -1.57
CA LEU A 380 -14.76 5.55 -0.85
C LEU A 380 -13.63 4.73 -0.22
N GLY A 381 -13.70 3.39 -0.27
CA GLY A 381 -12.65 2.51 0.23
C GLY A 381 -12.90 1.95 1.64
N PHE A 382 -14.09 2.13 2.21
CA PHE A 382 -14.40 1.77 3.59
C PHE A 382 -15.24 0.49 3.74
N GLY A 383 -15.24 -0.39 2.73
CA GLY A 383 -15.99 -1.64 2.82
C GLY A 383 -17.51 -1.48 2.83
N MET A 384 -18.20 -2.57 3.16
CA MET A 384 -19.67 -2.69 3.08
C MET A 384 -20.33 -2.41 4.44
N HIS A 385 -20.04 -1.25 5.02
CA HIS A 385 -20.53 -0.85 6.35
C HIS A 385 -21.57 0.26 6.30
N THR A 386 -22.40 0.35 7.35
CA THR A 386 -23.41 1.41 7.49
C THR A 386 -22.81 2.75 7.90
N GLU A 387 -21.71 2.73 8.66
CA GLU A 387 -20.97 3.91 9.10
C GLU A 387 -19.59 3.93 8.45
N LEU A 388 -19.18 5.13 8.01
CA LEU A 388 -17.84 5.36 7.49
C LEU A 388 -16.91 5.67 8.68
N LYS A 389 -15.94 4.78 8.93
CA LYS A 389 -14.98 4.83 10.04
C LYS A 389 -13.60 4.46 9.54
N LEU A 390 -12.56 5.07 10.10
CA LEU A 390 -11.16 4.79 9.75
C LEU A 390 -10.81 3.29 9.87
N ASP A 391 -11.36 2.59 10.87
CA ASP A 391 -11.11 1.17 11.10
C ASP A 391 -11.53 0.25 9.94
N HIS A 392 -12.43 0.73 9.07
CA HIS A 392 -12.92 0.01 7.89
C HIS A 392 -12.17 0.41 6.60
N GLU A 393 -11.23 1.34 6.66
CA GLU A 393 -10.58 1.89 5.46
C GLU A 393 -9.53 0.93 4.86
N GLY A 394 -9.71 0.60 3.59
CA GLY A 394 -8.88 -0.34 2.84
C GLY A 394 -9.51 -1.73 2.70
N GLU A 395 -10.69 -1.96 3.27
CA GLU A 395 -11.49 -3.16 2.96
C GLU A 395 -11.92 -3.19 1.48
N THR A 396 -12.09 -2.00 0.87
CA THR A 396 -12.28 -1.83 -0.57
C THR A 396 -11.31 -0.78 -1.11
N GLN A 397 -11.14 -0.74 -2.43
CA GLN A 397 -10.36 0.31 -3.08
C GLN A 397 -11.14 1.63 -3.07
N TRP A 398 -10.43 2.76 -2.94
CA TRP A 398 -11.00 4.06 -3.28
C TRP A 398 -11.13 4.15 -4.81
N TYR A 399 -12.36 4.12 -5.32
CA TYR A 399 -12.60 4.00 -6.76
C TYR A 399 -12.33 5.30 -7.49
N THR A 400 -11.51 5.24 -8.53
CA THR A 400 -11.25 6.39 -9.41
C THR A 400 -12.45 6.69 -10.34
N PRO A 401 -12.64 7.96 -10.75
CA PRO A 401 -13.75 8.31 -11.63
C PRO A 401 -13.65 7.61 -12.98
N MET A 402 -14.76 7.02 -13.42
CA MET A 402 -14.86 6.33 -14.70
C MET A 402 -14.57 7.24 -15.91
N SER A 403 -14.08 6.63 -17.00
CA SER A 403 -13.77 7.36 -18.25
C SER A 403 -15.03 7.84 -18.97
N CYS A 404 -14.89 8.88 -19.80
CA CYS A 404 -15.95 9.40 -20.65
C CYS A 404 -16.57 8.32 -21.56
N GLU A 405 -15.78 7.35 -22.02
CA GLU A 405 -16.26 6.23 -22.83
C GLU A 405 -17.19 5.31 -22.05
N LYS A 406 -16.81 4.95 -20.82
CA LYS A 406 -17.68 4.17 -19.93
C LYS A 406 -18.96 4.95 -19.62
N ILE A 407 -18.88 6.26 -19.39
CA ILE A 407 -20.09 7.08 -19.14
C ILE A 407 -21.01 7.07 -20.36
N LYS A 408 -20.48 7.18 -21.58
CA LYS A 408 -21.30 7.09 -22.81
C LYS A 408 -21.98 5.73 -22.95
N LEU A 409 -21.29 4.65 -22.59
CA LEU A 409 -21.81 3.28 -22.68
C LEU A 409 -22.93 3.02 -21.66
N HIS A 410 -22.67 3.34 -20.40
CA HIS A 410 -23.59 3.02 -19.29
C HIS A 410 -24.66 4.10 -19.05
N MET A 411 -24.33 5.36 -19.30
CA MET A 411 -25.16 6.53 -18.98
C MET A 411 -25.14 7.57 -20.12
N PRO A 412 -25.57 7.21 -21.35
CA PRO A 412 -25.51 8.08 -22.51
C PRO A 412 -26.23 9.42 -22.29
N ASN A 413 -27.30 9.42 -21.48
CA ASN A 413 -28.09 10.61 -21.17
C ASN A 413 -27.32 11.69 -20.38
N LEU A 414 -26.27 11.30 -19.64
CA LEU A 414 -25.42 12.24 -18.89
C LEU A 414 -24.31 12.83 -19.78
N CYS A 415 -23.81 12.07 -20.75
CA CYS A 415 -22.72 12.51 -21.60
C CYS A 415 -23.24 13.35 -22.77
N THR A 416 -23.36 14.67 -22.56
CA THR A 416 -23.54 15.65 -23.65
C THR A 416 -22.25 16.46 -23.82
N PRO A 417 -21.33 16.02 -24.71
CA PRO A 417 -20.02 16.64 -24.85
C PRO A 417 -20.13 18.08 -25.36
N ASN A 418 -19.39 18.99 -24.74
CA ASN A 418 -19.18 20.34 -25.29
C ASN A 418 -17.83 20.41 -26.05
N ILE A 419 -17.48 21.60 -26.55
CA ILE A 419 -16.21 21.82 -27.27
C ILE A 419 -15.00 21.44 -26.41
N ASP A 420 -15.07 21.70 -25.11
CA ASP A 420 -14.02 21.38 -24.13
C ASP A 420 -13.91 19.86 -23.87
N CYS A 421 -14.99 19.09 -24.00
CA CYS A 421 -15.02 17.63 -23.81
C CYS A 421 -14.36 16.84 -24.96
N LYS A 422 -14.28 17.39 -26.18
CA LYS A 422 -13.83 16.64 -27.37
C LYS A 422 -12.39 16.11 -27.30
N LYS A 423 -11.56 16.71 -26.45
CA LYS A 423 -10.12 16.37 -26.30
C LYS A 423 -9.80 15.70 -24.96
N ILE A 424 -10.81 15.28 -24.19
CA ILE A 424 -10.63 14.82 -22.81
C ILE A 424 -11.30 13.47 -22.59
N GLY A 425 -10.53 12.49 -22.10
CA GLY A 425 -11.00 11.12 -21.86
C GLY A 425 -11.62 10.87 -20.48
N ASN A 426 -11.51 11.82 -19.53
CA ASN A 426 -11.98 11.65 -18.15
C ASN A 426 -12.60 12.95 -17.57
N PRO A 427 -13.73 12.87 -16.83
CA PRO A 427 -14.38 14.02 -16.18
C PRO A 427 -13.49 14.80 -15.21
N LEU A 428 -12.62 14.13 -14.44
CA LEU A 428 -11.70 14.78 -13.50
C LEU A 428 -10.63 15.59 -14.24
N THR A 429 -10.11 15.06 -15.36
CA THR A 429 -9.20 15.80 -16.24
C THR A 429 -9.87 17.05 -16.82
N PHE A 430 -11.16 16.97 -17.16
CA PHE A 430 -11.93 18.14 -17.59
C PHE A 430 -11.98 19.20 -16.48
N TYR A 431 -12.35 18.79 -15.27
CA TYR A 431 -12.43 19.67 -14.11
C TYR A 431 -11.11 20.41 -13.88
N ASN A 432 -10.00 19.69 -13.79
CA ASN A 432 -8.67 20.28 -13.55
C ASN A 432 -8.28 21.26 -14.65
N ARG A 433 -8.54 20.90 -15.92
CA ARG A 433 -8.26 21.81 -17.05
C ARG A 433 -9.10 23.08 -16.97
N LYS A 434 -10.39 22.97 -16.61
CA LYS A 434 -11.29 24.13 -16.56
C LYS A 434 -10.91 25.07 -15.41
N ARG A 435 -10.57 24.54 -14.23
CA ARG A 435 -10.00 25.31 -13.12
C ARG A 435 -8.75 26.09 -13.53
N ARG A 436 -7.82 25.42 -14.23
CA ARG A 436 -6.59 26.05 -14.76
C ARG A 436 -6.87 27.22 -15.69
N ILE A 437 -7.86 27.09 -16.58
CA ILE A 437 -8.27 28.17 -17.47
C ILE A 437 -8.87 29.33 -16.66
N MET A 438 -9.82 29.04 -15.76
CA MET A 438 -10.49 30.05 -14.94
C MET A 438 -9.51 30.87 -14.09
N LYS A 439 -8.52 30.24 -13.45
CA LYS A 439 -7.53 31.01 -12.69
C LYS A 439 -6.59 31.85 -13.56
N LYS A 440 -6.24 31.38 -14.77
CA LYS A 440 -5.44 32.17 -15.73
C LYS A 440 -6.20 33.40 -16.22
N ASP A 441 -7.50 33.26 -16.46
CA ASP A 441 -8.35 34.37 -16.86
C ASP A 441 -8.49 35.39 -15.72
N ASN A 442 -8.65 34.93 -14.47
CA ASN A 442 -8.69 35.80 -13.29
C ASN A 442 -7.37 36.52 -13.01
N SER A 443 -6.22 35.85 -13.14
CA SER A 443 -4.91 36.49 -12.96
C SER A 443 -4.63 37.54 -14.04
N THR A 444 -5.11 37.31 -15.28
CA THR A 444 -4.95 38.28 -16.38
C THR A 444 -5.85 39.50 -16.21
N GLN A 445 -6.99 39.36 -15.52
CA GLN A 445 -7.88 40.48 -15.19
C GLN A 445 -7.40 41.31 -13.98
N GLN A 446 -6.73 40.70 -12.99
CA GLN A 446 -6.11 41.44 -11.88
C GLN A 446 -4.93 42.30 -12.33
N VAL A 447 -4.03 41.77 -13.18
CA VAL A 447 -2.90 42.54 -13.73
C VAL A 447 -3.35 43.74 -14.57
N LYS A 448 -4.55 43.69 -15.16
CA LYS A 448 -5.15 44.83 -15.88
C LYS A 448 -5.82 45.87 -14.97
N LYS A 449 -6.17 45.53 -13.73
CA LYS A 449 -6.76 46.47 -12.76
C LYS A 449 -5.72 47.18 -11.90
N ASP A 450 -4.59 46.53 -11.64
CA ASP A 450 -3.50 47.11 -10.84
C ASP A 450 -2.50 47.91 -11.68
N GLY A 451 -2.72 47.99 -13.00
CA GLY A 451 -1.91 48.73 -13.96
C GLY A 451 -2.59 49.97 -14.56
N ASP A 452 -3.75 50.38 -14.04
CA ASP A 452 -4.46 51.62 -14.39
C ASP A 452 -4.38 52.66 -13.26
#